data_AF-K8E2I4-F1
#
_entry.id   AF-K8E2I4-F1
#
_cell.length_a   1.000
_cell.length_b   1.000
_cell.length_c   1.000
_cell.angle_alpha   90.00
_cell.angle_beta   90.00
_cell.angle_gamma   90.00
#
_symmetry.space_group_name_H-M   'P 1'
#
loop_
_entity.id
_entity.type
_entity.pdbx_description
1 polymer ?
#
loop_
_entity_poly.entity_id
_entity_poly.type
_entity_poly.pdbx_seq_one_letter_code
_entity_poly.pdbx_strand_id
1 'polypeptide(L)'
;MMTHLKSKNTTFPFTEQSLYTIAIGNDKEEKKVIQSLTRLFSSSEREKIGYILKEPAFIHYFTILQNILLTVKLAKPKLRSPELLILDALEESYISPDLANKKIDSLTDEQKKEVQLIASLCAEKKIILVDDWLKNENGPQLKNWIMIFKSLIKQKGLSIIVLTSDDNIANLGDIQLSPADL
;
A
#
# COMPACT_ATOMS: atom_id res chain seq x y z
N MET A 1 -20.30 37.20 27.92
CA MET A 1 -21.15 36.15 27.35
C MET A 1 -20.33 35.45 26.27
N MET A 2 -19.38 34.60 26.68
CA MET A 2 -19.45 33.14 26.46
C MET A 2 -20.04 32.78 25.10
N THR A 3 -19.20 32.32 24.18
CA THR A 3 -19.13 30.87 23.90
C THR A 3 -17.84 30.52 23.17
N HIS A 4 -17.04 29.71 23.85
CA HIS A 4 -15.93 28.97 23.28
C HIS A 4 -16.43 28.06 22.15
N LEU A 5 -15.94 28.27 20.94
CA LEU A 5 -15.78 27.20 19.96
C LEU A 5 -14.30 26.80 19.97
N LYS A 6 -13.90 26.08 21.03
CA LYS A 6 -12.83 25.09 20.90
C LYS A 6 -13.38 23.98 20.00
N SER A 7 -13.37 24.22 18.69
CA SER A 7 -13.39 23.14 17.72
C SER A 7 -12.11 22.35 17.97
N LYS A 8 -12.24 21.16 18.55
CA LYS A 8 -11.13 20.24 18.77
C LYS A 8 -10.36 20.11 17.46
N ASN A 9 -9.11 20.58 17.45
CA ASN A 9 -8.11 20.21 16.47
C ASN A 9 -8.01 18.68 16.48
N THR A 10 -8.69 18.01 15.55
CA THR A 10 -8.25 16.70 15.08
C THR A 10 -7.19 17.01 14.03
N THR A 11 -5.97 17.25 14.50
CA THR A 11 -4.79 17.41 13.66
C THR A 11 -4.70 16.16 12.79
N PHE A 12 -4.89 16.33 11.50
CA PHE A 12 -4.77 15.31 10.47
C PHE A 12 -3.38 14.63 10.64
N PRO A 13 -3.26 13.33 10.98
CA PRO A 13 -1.95 12.77 11.31
C PRO A 13 -1.07 12.49 10.06
N PHE A 14 -1.65 12.57 8.85
CA PHE A 14 -1.01 12.18 7.60
C PHE A 14 -0.78 13.38 6.64
N THR A 15 -0.31 14.51 7.17
CA THR A 15 -0.07 15.74 6.37
C THR A 15 1.16 15.67 5.48
N GLU A 16 2.05 14.70 5.70
CA GLU A 16 3.34 14.59 5.03
C GLU A 16 3.40 13.34 4.13
N GLN A 17 4.11 13.48 3.01
CA GLN A 17 4.49 12.35 2.15
C GLN A 17 5.61 11.59 2.84
N SER A 18 5.24 10.68 3.73
CA SER A 18 6.15 9.98 4.64
C SER A 18 5.79 8.50 4.74
N LEU A 19 6.74 7.70 5.27
CA LEU A 19 6.48 6.33 5.66
C LEU A 19 5.95 6.29 7.09
N TYR A 20 4.67 5.98 7.24
CA TYR A 20 4.01 5.80 8.51
C TYR A 20 4.04 4.33 8.90
N THR A 21 4.26 4.04 10.19
CA THR A 21 4.13 2.69 10.75
C THR A 21 3.14 2.70 11.90
N ILE A 22 2.29 1.67 11.96
CA ILE A 22 1.36 1.44 13.08
C ILE A 22 1.61 0.03 13.59
N ALA A 23 2.03 -0.07 14.84
CA ALA A 23 2.15 -1.35 15.54
C ALA A 23 0.77 -1.86 15.95
N ILE A 24 0.50 -3.15 15.72
CA ILE A 24 -0.79 -3.77 15.99
C ILE A 24 -0.57 -5.02 16.85
N GLY A 25 -1.32 -5.11 17.95
CA GLY A 25 -1.22 -6.24 18.88
C GLY A 25 -2.15 -7.43 18.59
N ASN A 26 -3.24 -7.23 17.82
CA ASN A 26 -4.22 -8.28 17.51
C ASN A 26 -5.16 -7.92 16.34
N ASP A 27 -5.81 -8.93 15.75
CA ASP A 27 -6.74 -8.78 14.61
C ASP A 27 -7.94 -7.84 14.88
N LYS A 28 -8.38 -7.72 16.14
CA LYS A 28 -9.50 -6.83 16.49
C LYS A 28 -9.08 -5.36 16.41
N GLU A 29 -7.85 -5.09 16.80
CA GLU A 29 -7.22 -3.78 16.72
C GLU A 29 -6.93 -3.40 15.26
N GLU A 30 -6.39 -4.33 14.48
CA GLU A 30 -6.18 -4.19 13.04
C GLU A 30 -7.46 -3.74 12.32
N LYS A 31 -8.56 -4.47 12.53
CA LYS A 31 -9.87 -4.14 11.93
C LYS A 31 -10.36 -2.76 12.33
N LYS A 32 -10.13 -2.33 13.57
CA LYS A 32 -10.51 -0.98 14.02
C LYS A 32 -9.67 0.08 13.35
N VAL A 33 -8.35 -0.11 13.29
CA VAL A 33 -7.42 0.82 12.62
C VAL A 33 -7.78 0.97 11.14
N ILE A 34 -7.98 -0.14 10.43
CA ILE A 34 -8.41 -0.13 9.02
C ILE A 34 -9.72 0.63 8.85
N GLN A 35 -10.71 0.41 9.73
CA GLN A 35 -11.98 1.14 9.69
C GLN A 35 -11.80 2.64 9.95
N SER A 36 -10.98 3.03 10.93
CA SER A 36 -10.69 4.44 11.22
C SER A 36 -10.00 5.11 10.02
N LEU A 37 -8.94 4.51 9.47
CA LEU A 37 -8.25 5.02 8.29
C LEU A 37 -9.20 5.16 7.08
N THR A 38 -10.03 4.15 6.84
CA THR A 38 -10.99 4.18 5.71
C THR A 38 -12.00 5.33 5.86
N ARG A 39 -12.46 5.61 7.08
CA ARG A 39 -13.33 6.76 7.36
C ARG A 39 -12.61 8.08 7.17
N LEU A 40 -11.36 8.18 7.65
CA LEU A 40 -10.53 9.39 7.52
C LEU A 40 -10.29 9.74 6.04
N PHE A 41 -10.10 8.75 5.17
CA PHE A 41 -9.77 8.93 3.76
C PHE A 41 -10.96 8.75 2.80
N SER A 42 -12.18 9.07 3.25
CA SER A 42 -13.42 8.83 2.49
C SER A 42 -13.84 9.97 1.55
N SER A 43 -13.16 11.13 1.59
CA SER A 43 -13.56 12.36 0.90
C SER A 43 -13.44 12.33 -0.62
N SER A 44 -12.47 11.61 -1.18
CA SER A 44 -12.18 11.61 -2.62
C SER A 44 -11.67 10.26 -3.11
N GLU A 45 -12.04 9.86 -4.33
CA GLU A 45 -11.57 8.61 -4.97
C GLU A 45 -10.04 8.49 -5.05
N ARG A 46 -9.32 9.62 -5.13
CA ARG A 46 -7.85 9.65 -5.13
C ARG A 46 -7.24 9.58 -3.73
N GLU A 47 -8.00 10.03 -2.73
CA GLU A 47 -7.61 9.98 -1.32
C GLU A 47 -7.96 8.64 -0.69
N LYS A 48 -8.91 7.89 -1.27
CA LYS A 48 -9.17 6.51 -0.90
C LYS A 48 -7.89 5.70 -0.88
N ILE A 49 -7.81 4.84 0.12
CA ILE A 49 -6.66 4.02 0.39
C ILE A 49 -6.51 2.94 -0.70
N GLY A 50 -5.31 2.81 -1.24
CA GLY A 50 -4.87 1.60 -1.94
C GLY A 50 -4.39 0.57 -0.92
N TYR A 51 -4.55 -0.71 -1.20
CA TYR A 51 -4.21 -1.78 -0.25
C TYR A 51 -3.16 -2.72 -0.85
N ILE A 52 -2.17 -3.07 -0.03
CA ILE A 52 -1.28 -4.20 -0.23
C ILE A 52 -1.52 -5.11 0.98
N LEU A 53 -2.05 -6.31 0.72
CA LEU A 53 -2.53 -7.21 1.77
C LEU A 53 -1.50 -8.29 2.06
N LYS A 54 -1.48 -8.78 3.30
CA LYS A 54 -0.69 -9.95 3.69
C LYS A 54 -0.95 -11.13 2.77
N GLU A 55 -2.23 -11.42 2.56
CA GLU A 55 -2.70 -12.43 1.61
C GLU A 55 -3.26 -11.71 0.37
N PRO A 56 -2.57 -11.78 -0.78
CA PRO A 56 -3.03 -11.09 -1.97
C PRO A 56 -4.35 -11.68 -2.49
N ALA A 57 -5.29 -10.81 -2.85
CA ALA A 57 -6.55 -11.19 -3.48
C ALA A 57 -6.40 -11.49 -4.99
N PHE A 58 -5.36 -12.25 -5.36
CA PHE A 58 -5.14 -12.61 -6.75
C PHE A 58 -6.19 -13.62 -7.25
N ILE A 59 -6.57 -13.44 -8.51
CA ILE A 59 -7.41 -14.35 -9.23
C ILE A 59 -6.52 -15.36 -9.95
N HIS A 60 -6.50 -16.60 -9.44
CA HIS A 60 -5.63 -17.67 -9.93
C HIS A 60 -5.90 -18.09 -11.39
N TYR A 61 -7.12 -17.86 -11.89
CA TYR A 61 -7.45 -18.10 -13.30
C TYR A 61 -7.05 -16.95 -14.23
N PHE A 62 -6.56 -15.82 -13.70
CA PHE A 62 -6.07 -14.69 -14.47
C PHE A 62 -4.55 -14.73 -14.64
N THR A 63 -4.08 -14.12 -15.73
CA THR A 63 -2.67 -13.83 -15.92
C THR A 63 -2.19 -12.76 -14.93
N ILE A 64 -0.88 -12.60 -14.78
CA ILE A 64 -0.29 -11.52 -13.98
C ILE A 64 -0.81 -10.16 -14.48
N LEU A 65 -0.72 -9.92 -15.78
CA LEU A 65 -1.20 -8.70 -16.42
C LEU A 65 -2.70 -8.47 -16.15
N GLN A 66 -3.52 -9.53 -16.25
CA GLN A 66 -4.96 -9.44 -16.00
C GLN A 66 -5.29 -9.11 -14.53
N ASN A 67 -4.55 -9.66 -13.58
CA ASN A 67 -4.69 -9.33 -12.16
C ASN A 67 -4.44 -7.84 -11.91
N ILE A 68 -3.37 -7.29 -12.49
CA ILE A 68 -3.04 -5.87 -12.36
C ILE A 68 -4.08 -4.99 -13.07
N LEU A 69 -4.45 -5.35 -14.30
CA LEU A 69 -5.47 -4.63 -15.08
C LEU A 69 -6.82 -4.58 -14.37
N LEU A 70 -7.21 -5.64 -13.65
CA LEU A 70 -8.43 -5.64 -12.85
C LEU A 70 -8.37 -4.57 -11.76
N THR A 71 -7.28 -4.51 -11.00
CA THR A 71 -7.06 -3.49 -9.96
C THR A 71 -7.15 -2.08 -10.55
N VAL A 72 -6.50 -1.85 -11.69
CA VAL A 72 -6.55 -0.57 -12.41
C VAL A 72 -7.99 -0.24 -12.85
N LYS A 73 -8.73 -1.19 -13.42
CA LYS A 73 -10.12 -0.98 -13.84
C LYS A 73 -11.04 -0.64 -12.68
N LEU A 74 -10.83 -1.25 -11.51
CA LEU A 74 -11.61 -0.97 -10.30
C LEU A 74 -11.27 0.40 -9.72
N ALA A 75 -9.98 0.78 -9.74
CA ALA A 75 -9.51 2.07 -9.23
C ALA A 75 -9.86 3.26 -10.14
N LYS A 76 -10.11 3.02 -11.44
CA LYS A 76 -10.41 4.02 -12.47
C LYS A 76 -9.45 5.22 -12.48
N PRO A 77 -8.12 4.99 -12.50
CA PRO A 77 -7.14 6.06 -12.53
C PRO A 77 -7.16 6.78 -13.89
N LYS A 78 -6.50 7.94 -13.98
CA LYS A 78 -6.45 8.72 -15.23
C LYS A 78 -5.24 8.32 -16.07
N LEU A 79 -5.07 7.02 -16.29
CA LEU A 79 -3.96 6.47 -17.08
C LEU A 79 -4.28 6.45 -18.58
N ARG A 80 -3.30 6.86 -19.40
CA ARG A 80 -3.30 6.58 -20.83
C ARG A 80 -2.59 5.24 -21.03
N SER A 81 -3.22 4.32 -21.78
CA SER A 81 -2.65 3.02 -22.12
C SER A 81 -2.13 2.21 -20.90
N PRO A 82 -3.03 1.86 -19.95
CA PRO A 82 -2.62 1.20 -18.70
C PRO A 82 -1.84 -0.10 -18.92
N GLU A 83 -2.16 -0.85 -19.97
CA GLU A 83 -1.48 -2.11 -20.29
C GLU A 83 0.02 -1.92 -20.56
N LEU A 84 0.40 -0.91 -21.35
CA LEU A 84 1.81 -0.62 -21.63
C LEU A 84 2.55 -0.21 -20.35
N LEU A 85 1.96 0.67 -19.55
CA LEU A 85 2.55 1.10 -18.28
C LEU A 85 2.75 -0.06 -17.30
N ILE A 86 1.82 -1.03 -17.31
CA ILE A 86 1.95 -2.23 -16.47
C ILE A 86 3.08 -3.12 -16.98
N LEU A 87 3.18 -3.33 -18.30
CA LEU A 87 4.24 -4.14 -18.89
C LEU A 87 5.62 -3.53 -18.63
N ASP A 88 5.76 -2.21 -18.79
CA ASP A 88 7.00 -1.49 -18.48
C ASP A 88 7.38 -1.66 -17.01
N ALA A 89 6.42 -1.48 -16.08
CA ALA A 89 6.67 -1.64 -14.65
C ALA A 89 7.01 -3.09 -14.25
N LEU A 90 6.39 -4.08 -14.90
CA LEU A 90 6.72 -5.49 -14.70
C LEU A 90 8.14 -5.79 -15.18
N GLU A 91 8.53 -5.28 -16.34
CA GLU A 91 9.86 -5.48 -16.89
C GLU A 91 10.95 -4.84 -16.00
N GLU A 92 10.70 -3.64 -15.45
CA GLU A 92 11.56 -2.99 -14.45
C GLU A 92 11.73 -3.84 -13.17
N SER A 93 10.69 -4.60 -12.78
CA SER A 93 10.73 -5.57 -11.68
C SER A 93 11.17 -6.98 -12.12
N TYR A 94 11.86 -7.12 -13.26
CA TYR A 94 12.39 -8.37 -13.79
C TYR A 94 11.33 -9.45 -14.11
N ILE A 95 10.08 -9.03 -14.38
CA ILE A 95 8.99 -9.87 -14.84
C ILE A 95 8.78 -9.60 -16.33
N SER A 96 9.29 -10.50 -17.18
CA SER A 96 9.24 -10.32 -18.63
C SER A 96 7.81 -10.29 -19.18
N PRO A 97 7.57 -9.69 -20.37
CA PRO A 97 6.26 -9.70 -21.03
C PRO A 97 5.69 -11.12 -21.25
N ASP A 98 6.54 -12.09 -21.54
CA ASP A 98 6.13 -13.50 -21.65
C ASP A 98 5.65 -14.06 -20.32
N LEU A 99 6.34 -13.73 -19.23
CA LEU A 99 5.94 -14.13 -17.89
C LEU A 99 4.64 -13.42 -17.49
N ALA A 100 4.47 -12.13 -17.82
CA ALA A 100 3.27 -11.33 -17.55
C ALA A 100 1.97 -11.95 -18.10
N ASN A 101 2.09 -12.74 -19.18
CA ASN A 101 0.99 -13.47 -19.81
C ASN A 101 0.74 -14.87 -19.22
N LYS A 102 1.52 -15.30 -18.23
CA LYS A 102 1.28 -16.54 -17.47
C LYS A 102 0.38 -16.29 -16.27
N LYS A 103 -0.17 -17.38 -15.71
CA LYS A 103 -0.97 -17.35 -14.49
C LYS A 103 -0.13 -16.88 -13.30
N ILE A 104 -0.76 -16.21 -12.34
CA ILE A 104 -0.09 -15.72 -11.13
C ILE A 104 0.61 -16.83 -10.33
N ASP A 105 0.13 -18.08 -10.42
CA ASP A 105 0.69 -19.25 -9.73
C ASP A 105 2.10 -19.61 -10.20
N SER A 106 2.55 -19.11 -11.36
CA SER A 106 3.92 -19.33 -11.82
C SER A 106 4.97 -18.46 -11.14
N LEU A 107 4.55 -17.52 -10.28
CA LEU A 107 5.44 -16.58 -9.60
C LEU A 107 5.90 -17.10 -8.23
N THR A 108 7.12 -16.73 -7.85
CA THR A 108 7.57 -16.83 -6.44
C THR A 108 6.78 -15.85 -5.56
N ASP A 109 6.85 -16.02 -4.25
CA ASP A 109 6.16 -15.12 -3.33
C ASP A 109 6.74 -13.70 -3.38
N GLU A 110 8.04 -13.54 -3.60
CA GLU A 110 8.69 -12.24 -3.83
C GLU A 110 8.21 -11.59 -5.13
N GLN A 111 8.07 -12.37 -6.21
CA GLN A 111 7.52 -11.84 -7.46
C GLN A 111 6.04 -11.45 -7.31
N LYS A 112 5.26 -12.21 -6.55
CA LYS A 112 3.88 -11.82 -6.19
C LYS A 112 3.85 -10.52 -5.42
N LYS A 113 4.85 -10.25 -4.57
CA LYS A 113 5.00 -8.98 -3.88
C LYS A 113 5.25 -7.81 -4.83
N GLU A 114 6.19 -7.97 -5.77
CA GLU A 114 6.41 -6.99 -6.85
C GLU A 114 5.10 -6.69 -7.60
N VAL A 115 4.35 -7.72 -7.98
CA VAL A 115 3.05 -7.58 -8.66
C VAL A 115 2.03 -6.81 -7.82
N GLN A 116 1.95 -7.05 -6.50
CA GLN A 116 1.06 -6.30 -5.62
C GLN A 116 1.43 -4.81 -5.56
N LEU A 117 2.73 -4.52 -5.44
CA LEU A 117 3.23 -3.15 -5.40
C LEU A 117 2.92 -2.43 -6.72
N ILE A 118 3.22 -3.05 -7.86
CA ILE A 118 2.91 -2.52 -9.19
C ILE A 118 1.40 -2.26 -9.33
N ALA A 119 0.55 -3.21 -8.93
CA ALA A 119 -0.90 -3.03 -8.97
C ALA A 119 -1.39 -1.84 -8.13
N SER A 120 -0.82 -1.67 -6.93
CA SER A 120 -1.14 -0.56 -6.05
C SER A 120 -0.69 0.79 -6.64
N LEU A 121 0.49 0.84 -7.25
CA LEU A 121 1.02 2.04 -7.90
C LEU A 121 0.20 2.43 -9.14
N CYS A 122 -0.17 1.46 -9.98
CA CYS A 122 -1.01 1.71 -11.16
C CYS A 122 -2.45 2.14 -10.79
N ALA A 123 -2.91 1.89 -9.55
CA ALA A 123 -4.19 2.40 -9.08
C ALA A 123 -4.20 3.92 -8.81
N GLU A 124 -3.04 4.59 -8.87
CA GLU A 124 -2.85 6.03 -8.64
C GLU A 124 -3.47 6.56 -7.33
N LYS A 125 -3.45 5.76 -6.27
CA LYS A 125 -3.89 6.20 -4.93
C LYS A 125 -2.77 7.00 -4.26
N LYS A 126 -3.12 8.10 -3.60
CA LYS A 126 -2.14 8.92 -2.86
C LYS A 126 -1.67 8.26 -1.56
N ILE A 127 -2.43 7.28 -1.07
CA ILE A 127 -2.20 6.61 0.20
C ILE A 127 -2.25 5.12 -0.06
N ILE A 128 -1.22 4.40 0.37
CA ILE A 128 -1.15 2.94 0.28
C ILE A 128 -1.03 2.39 1.71
N LEU A 129 -1.97 1.53 2.09
CA LEU A 129 -1.92 0.74 3.30
C LEU A 129 -1.28 -0.60 2.99
N VAL A 130 -0.24 -0.95 3.75
CA VAL A 130 0.51 -2.19 3.65
C VAL A 130 0.24 -2.99 4.91
N ASP A 131 -0.48 -4.10 4.80
CA ASP A 131 -1.00 -4.87 5.92
C ASP A 131 -0.18 -6.14 6.18
N ASP A 132 0.64 -6.13 7.23
CA ASP A 132 1.50 -7.23 7.74
C ASP A 132 2.35 -7.93 6.65
N TRP A 133 2.54 -7.24 5.52
CA TRP A 133 3.07 -7.78 4.27
C TRP A 133 4.58 -8.05 4.33
N LEU A 134 5.29 -7.35 5.22
CA LEU A 134 6.75 -7.44 5.40
C LEU A 134 7.19 -8.40 6.51
N LYS A 135 6.25 -8.97 7.28
CA LYS A 135 6.55 -9.72 8.51
C LYS A 135 7.51 -10.90 8.35
N ASN A 136 7.44 -11.58 7.20
CA ASN A 136 8.24 -12.78 6.94
C ASN A 136 9.54 -12.48 6.17
N GLU A 137 9.83 -11.21 5.88
CA GLU A 137 11.06 -10.83 5.20
C GLU A 137 12.26 -10.92 6.14
N ASN A 138 13.38 -11.43 5.63
CA ASN A 138 14.62 -11.39 6.38
C ASN A 138 15.22 -9.96 6.39
N GLY A 139 16.26 -9.74 7.20
CA GLY A 139 16.84 -8.40 7.39
C GLY A 139 17.24 -7.65 6.10
N PRO A 140 18.01 -8.25 5.17
CA PRO A 140 18.36 -7.60 3.90
C PRO A 140 17.16 -7.28 3.02
N GLN A 141 16.22 -8.23 2.86
CA GLN A 141 15.02 -8.05 2.04
C GLN A 141 14.10 -6.96 2.61
N LEU A 142 13.88 -6.98 3.93
CA LEU A 142 13.11 -5.94 4.62
C LEU A 142 13.70 -4.54 4.37
N LYS A 143 15.03 -4.40 4.49
CA LYS A 143 15.71 -3.13 4.20
C LYS A 143 15.49 -2.69 2.76
N ASN A 144 15.54 -3.62 1.80
CA ASN A 144 15.29 -3.32 0.40
C ASN A 144 13.87 -2.78 0.19
N TRP A 145 12.84 -3.44 0.75
CA TRP A 145 11.46 -2.98 0.65
C TRP A 145 11.24 -1.59 1.26
N ILE A 146 11.82 -1.33 2.43
CA ILE A 146 11.74 0.00 3.06
C ILE A 146 12.42 1.06 2.19
N MET A 147 13.56 0.75 1.56
CA MET A 147 14.21 1.66 0.61
C MET A 147 13.34 1.93 -0.63
N ILE A 148 12.73 0.89 -1.19
CA ILE A 148 11.77 1.01 -2.30
C ILE A 148 10.61 1.93 -1.90
N PHE A 149 9.99 1.70 -0.74
CA PHE A 149 8.90 2.53 -0.22
C PHE A 149 9.31 4.00 -0.07
N LYS A 150 10.47 4.27 0.55
CA LYS A 150 10.99 5.64 0.70
C LYS A 150 11.31 6.30 -0.64
N SER A 151 11.79 5.54 -1.62
CA SER A 151 12.02 6.04 -2.98
C SER A 151 10.70 6.41 -3.65
N LEU A 152 9.69 5.53 -3.58
CA LEU A 152 8.37 5.76 -4.16
C LEU A 152 7.67 6.97 -3.55
N ILE A 153 7.74 7.14 -2.23
CA ILE A 153 7.23 8.32 -1.52
C ILE A 153 7.81 9.61 -2.13
N LYS A 154 9.14 9.67 -2.29
CA LYS A 154 9.83 10.85 -2.86
C LYS A 154 9.51 11.09 -4.33
N GLN A 155 9.48 10.03 -5.14
CA GLN A 155 9.33 10.15 -6.59
C GLN A 155 7.88 10.38 -7.03
N LYS A 156 6.91 9.75 -6.34
CA LYS A 156 5.49 9.76 -6.71
C LYS A 156 4.64 10.68 -5.82
N GLY A 157 5.19 11.16 -4.70
CA GLY A 157 4.48 12.04 -3.78
C GLY A 157 3.29 11.36 -3.11
N LEU A 158 3.45 10.09 -2.73
CA LEU A 158 2.46 9.29 -2.03
C LEU A 158 2.85 9.12 -0.56
N SER A 159 1.91 8.68 0.27
CA SER A 159 2.16 8.26 1.66
C SER A 159 1.93 6.75 1.77
N ILE A 160 2.80 6.07 2.51
CA ILE A 160 2.68 4.63 2.77
C ILE A 160 2.44 4.45 4.26
N ILE A 161 1.39 3.71 4.61
CA ILE A 161 1.06 3.35 5.99
C ILE A 161 1.28 1.85 6.13
N VAL A 162 2.28 1.45 6.91
CA VAL A 162 2.59 0.05 7.19
C VAL A 162 1.94 -0.33 8.51
N LEU A 163 0.94 -1.20 8.42
CA LEU A 163 0.38 -1.92 9.56
C LEU A 163 1.22 -3.16 9.81
N THR A 164 1.69 -3.37 11.03
CA THR A 164 2.56 -4.52 11.33
C THR A 164 2.36 -5.01 12.75
N SER A 165 2.45 -6.32 12.91
CA SER A 165 2.53 -6.98 14.23
C SER A 165 3.96 -7.18 14.72
N ASP A 166 4.96 -6.80 13.91
CA ASP A 166 6.39 -6.87 14.24
C ASP A 166 6.92 -5.48 14.64
N ASP A 167 7.37 -5.35 15.89
CA ASP A 167 7.93 -4.12 16.45
C ASP A 167 9.19 -3.66 15.72
N ASN A 168 10.01 -4.57 15.18
CA ASN A 168 11.20 -4.20 14.41
C ASN A 168 10.80 -3.46 13.14
N ILE A 169 9.74 -3.90 12.48
CA ILE A 169 9.20 -3.24 11.29
C ILE A 169 8.54 -1.91 11.68
N ALA A 170 7.80 -1.87 12.79
CA ALA A 170 7.16 -0.66 13.29
C ALA A 170 8.19 0.46 13.54
N ASN A 171 9.40 0.10 13.98
CA ASN A 171 10.47 1.06 14.25
C ASN A 171 11.18 1.63 13.00
N LEU A 172 10.88 1.14 11.79
CA LEU A 172 11.53 1.58 10.53
C LEU A 172 10.82 2.76 9.85
N GLY A 173 9.61 3.09 10.30
CA GLY A 173 8.83 4.22 9.80
C GLY A 173 9.48 5.56 10.12
N ASP A 174 9.24 6.56 9.25
CA ASP A 174 9.63 7.94 9.52
C ASP A 174 8.75 8.53 10.63
N ILE A 175 7.47 8.13 10.65
CA ILE A 175 6.49 8.50 11.68
C ILE A 175 5.86 7.23 12.23
N GLN A 176 5.97 7.05 13.55
CA GLN A 176 5.43 5.89 14.26
C GLN A 176 4.16 6.30 14.98
N LEU A 177 3.11 5.52 14.80
CA LEU A 177 1.80 5.74 15.40
C LEU A 177 1.36 4.49 16.14
N SER A 178 0.47 4.69 17.10
CA SER A 178 -0.25 3.62 17.78
C SER A 178 -1.72 3.60 17.37
N PRO A 179 -2.43 2.49 17.57
CA PRO A 179 -3.87 2.42 17.37
C PRO A 179 -4.67 3.43 18.21
N ALA A 180 -4.11 3.95 19.30
CA ALA A 180 -4.75 4.97 20.13
C ALA A 180 -4.71 6.38 19.49
N ASP A 181 -3.88 6.58 18.47
CA ASP A 181 -3.73 7.86 17.76
C ASP A 181 -4.76 8.03 16.61
N LEU A 182 -5.63 7.04 16.39
CA LEU A 182 -6.58 6.94 15.26
C LEU A 182 -8.04 6.75 15.71
#